data_AF-A0A158QJ85-F1
#
_entry.id   AF-A0A158QJ85-F1
#
_cell.length_a   1.000
_cell.length_b   1.000
_cell.length_c   1.000
_cell.angle_alpha   90.00
_cell.angle_beta   90.00
_cell.angle_gamma   90.00
#
_symmetry.space_group_name_H-M   'P 1'
#
loop_
_entity.id
_entity.type
_entity.pdbx_description
1 polymer ?
#
loop_
_entity_poly.entity_id
_entity_poly.type
_entity_poly.pdbx_seq_one_letter_code
_entity_poly.pdbx_strand_id
1 'polypeptide(L)'
;MEVSIIDQDKEEHLRNLNKNLNAKVSRLLEEANDLVNKNSLSIAKSADNSGADAGNSDVEEKSKSEDQLSEAISKLGTNAKTRYLTAKLRVLEKDNTSLLNDLRDANTDIDKLSNQVQDLNQEKSKLQRQTDQNLINLEKLRSEYDSLKKFSDNLAIEKTALQKQLDIERREQERIKSESHSLDNKLHRTLDDMQKLRRDLEKSRSDLEDARRQLNMVDNDNRRLERQKAQLVAAFKKQMKLIDILRRQKMLIEASRALKMTEDEFLKTLDLQIEDEGEESWKISDHSRNYFETSSSNKLVKWNVSALLSIDIKKASGDTIDYLASLPAPAQPPGELIRQGAEARIYSVPNGYLSTFPDLACIVKERFVKTYRHPALDSSLSLRRMRAEARQLVKCRQLGIPVPALLLVNMSHRQLWLENVCTPYGMSLGQWIHDILDLECPSNYLSLMAKNLGKLLAKMHANCIIHGDLTTANILVQMDKLEDKLENYRLFLIDFGLSSVNQRAAQSVHDEEIAVDLYVLERALISALATRKTQDEFEFTPESFFEAVLESYKDAYPEEALIRPMETPGLTAYAQKIANNGRKRPRCDSNTWIPSLEDGKKEVDSILRTLEDVQARGRKRIMIG
;
A
#
# COMPACT_ATOMS: atom_id res chain seq x y z
N MET A 1 -29.57 2.17 -0.26
CA MET A 1 -30.90 2.37 -0.88
C MET A 1 -31.41 3.79 -0.65
N GLU A 2 -31.17 4.41 0.49
CA GLU A 2 -31.62 5.79 0.78
C GLU A 2 -30.99 6.86 -0.13
N VAL A 3 -29.72 6.72 -0.52
CA VAL A 3 -29.06 7.71 -1.42
C VAL A 3 -29.65 7.71 -2.84
N SER A 4 -30.17 6.57 -3.33
CA SER A 4 -30.80 6.48 -4.65
C SER A 4 -32.22 7.04 -4.69
N ILE A 5 -32.91 7.06 -3.55
CA ILE A 5 -34.28 7.58 -3.43
C ILE A 5 -34.21 9.11 -3.36
N ILE A 6 -33.21 9.66 -2.65
CA ILE A 6 -32.99 11.11 -2.53
C ILE A 6 -32.69 11.77 -3.89
N ASP A 7 -31.98 11.10 -4.79
CA ASP A 7 -31.71 11.65 -6.13
C ASP A 7 -32.94 11.59 -7.06
N GLN A 8 -33.79 10.56 -6.92
CA GLN A 8 -35.04 10.49 -7.69
C GLN A 8 -36.05 11.56 -7.25
N ASP A 9 -36.19 11.80 -5.94
CA ASP A 9 -37.08 12.83 -5.40
C ASP A 9 -36.64 14.23 -5.82
N LYS A 10 -35.32 14.49 -5.86
CA LYS A 10 -34.76 15.75 -6.35
C LYS A 10 -34.96 15.92 -7.85
N GLU A 11 -34.79 14.87 -8.63
CA GLU A 11 -35.01 14.92 -10.08
C GLU A 11 -36.48 15.14 -10.42
N GLU A 12 -37.40 14.51 -9.68
CA GLU A 12 -38.84 14.71 -9.83
C GLU A 12 -39.28 16.11 -9.39
N HIS A 13 -38.70 16.65 -8.31
CA HIS A 13 -38.91 18.03 -7.90
C HIS A 13 -38.44 19.03 -8.98
N LEU A 14 -37.26 18.80 -9.58
CA LEU A 14 -36.74 19.64 -10.67
C LEU A 14 -37.60 19.55 -11.93
N ARG A 15 -38.13 18.36 -12.27
CA ARG A 15 -39.07 18.18 -13.38
C ARG A 15 -40.39 18.91 -13.14
N ASN A 16 -40.92 18.85 -11.92
CA ASN A 16 -42.14 19.59 -11.55
C ASN A 16 -41.91 21.10 -11.56
N LEU A 17 -40.75 21.57 -11.11
CA LEU A 17 -40.39 22.99 -11.17
C LEU A 17 -40.27 23.47 -12.63
N ASN A 18 -39.64 22.70 -13.50
CA ASN A 18 -39.56 23.00 -14.94
C ASN A 18 -40.95 23.01 -15.60
N LYS A 19 -41.83 22.08 -15.23
CA LYS A 19 -43.20 22.05 -15.74
C LYS A 19 -44.00 23.29 -15.29
N ASN A 20 -43.84 23.72 -14.04
CA ASN A 20 -44.46 24.94 -13.52
C ASN A 20 -43.89 26.21 -14.16
N LEU A 21 -42.57 26.26 -14.40
CA LEU A 21 -41.93 27.35 -15.13
C LEU A 21 -42.45 27.45 -16.56
N ASN A 22 -42.54 26.33 -17.28
CA ASN A 22 -43.07 26.30 -18.64
C ASN A 22 -44.55 26.70 -18.70
N ALA A 23 -45.35 26.27 -17.72
CA ALA A 23 -46.75 26.70 -17.60
C ALA A 23 -46.85 28.21 -17.32
N LYS A 24 -45.96 28.76 -16.48
CA LYS A 24 -45.91 30.21 -16.20
C LYS A 24 -45.45 31.01 -17.41
N VAL A 25 -44.45 30.53 -18.15
CA VAL A 25 -44.00 31.13 -19.41
C VAL A 25 -45.12 31.11 -20.45
N SER A 26 -45.85 30.01 -20.57
CA SER A 26 -46.99 29.91 -21.50
C SER A 26 -48.09 30.91 -21.14
N ARG A 27 -48.43 31.05 -19.85
CA ARG A 27 -49.39 32.06 -19.39
C ARG A 27 -48.92 33.49 -19.64
N LEU A 28 -47.64 33.79 -19.40
CA LEU A 28 -47.09 35.12 -19.67
C LEU A 28 -47.04 35.43 -21.17
N LEU A 29 -46.81 34.43 -22.02
CA LEU A 29 -46.89 34.58 -23.47
C LEU A 29 -48.34 34.79 -23.93
N GLU A 30 -49.30 34.11 -23.32
CA GLU A 30 -50.73 34.27 -23.60
C GLU A 30 -51.22 35.65 -23.12
N GLU A 31 -50.80 36.10 -21.94
CA GLU A 31 -51.07 37.44 -21.42
C GLU A 31 -50.39 38.54 -22.25
N ALA A 32 -49.17 38.32 -22.72
CA ALA A 32 -48.49 39.22 -23.65
C ALA A 32 -49.20 39.27 -25.00
N ASN A 33 -49.66 38.14 -25.53
CA ASN A 33 -50.45 38.10 -26.76
C ASN A 33 -51.83 38.75 -26.58
N ASP A 34 -52.46 38.62 -25.42
CA ASP A 34 -53.71 39.31 -25.10
C ASP A 34 -53.51 40.82 -24.94
N LEU A 35 -52.37 41.27 -24.41
CA LEU A 35 -52.00 42.68 -24.36
C LEU A 35 -51.69 43.23 -25.75
N VAL A 36 -50.99 42.46 -26.59
CA VAL A 36 -50.73 42.82 -28.00
C VAL A 36 -52.03 42.83 -28.80
N ASN A 37 -52.97 41.90 -28.54
CA ASN A 37 -54.28 41.88 -29.18
C ASN A 37 -55.20 43.00 -28.65
N LYS A 38 -55.14 43.35 -27.37
CA LYS A 38 -55.82 44.54 -26.82
C LYS A 38 -55.22 45.84 -27.36
N ASN A 39 -53.90 45.88 -27.58
CA ASN A 39 -53.25 47.01 -28.24
C ASN A 39 -53.50 47.03 -29.74
N SER A 40 -53.64 45.90 -30.42
CA SER A 40 -54.04 45.87 -31.82
C SER A 40 -55.53 46.19 -31.98
N LEU A 41 -56.39 45.87 -31.00
CA LEU A 41 -57.79 46.32 -30.91
C LEU A 41 -57.92 47.81 -30.54
N SER A 42 -57.01 48.37 -29.73
CA SER A 42 -56.97 49.80 -29.43
C SER A 42 -56.36 50.59 -30.59
N ILE A 43 -55.35 50.06 -31.27
CA ILE A 43 -54.75 50.63 -32.49
C ILE A 43 -55.72 50.47 -33.67
N ALA A 44 -56.44 49.37 -33.82
CA ALA A 44 -57.48 49.23 -34.86
C ALA A 44 -58.67 50.17 -34.60
N LYS A 45 -59.06 50.38 -33.33
CA LYS A 45 -60.03 51.45 -32.98
C LYS A 45 -59.49 52.87 -33.14
N SER A 46 -58.16 53.04 -33.22
CA SER A 46 -57.48 54.33 -33.44
C SER A 46 -57.03 54.54 -34.89
N ALA A 47 -57.12 53.53 -35.75
CA ALA A 47 -56.65 53.54 -37.14
C ALA A 47 -57.77 53.39 -38.18
N ASP A 48 -59.01 53.05 -37.77
CA ASP A 48 -60.20 53.05 -38.65
C ASP A 48 -61.20 54.18 -38.30
N ASN A 49 -60.72 55.35 -37.90
CA ASN A 49 -61.57 56.56 -37.83
C ASN A 49 -60.87 57.82 -38.35
N SER A 50 -60.20 57.67 -39.50
CA SER A 50 -59.76 58.76 -40.37
C SER A 50 -60.41 58.62 -41.74
N GLY A 51 -61.74 58.70 -41.78
CA GLY A 51 -62.47 58.68 -43.04
C GLY A 51 -63.97 58.59 -42.85
N ALA A 52 -64.65 59.69 -43.17
CA ALA A 52 -66.08 59.83 -43.36
C ALA A 52 -66.95 60.05 -42.09
N ASP A 53 -67.44 61.28 -42.03
CA ASP A 53 -68.85 61.59 -41.81
C ASP A 53 -69.39 61.54 -40.37
N ALA A 54 -69.06 62.61 -39.64
CA ALA A 54 -70.02 63.31 -38.78
C ALA A 54 -69.79 64.80 -39.03
N GLY A 55 -70.55 65.44 -39.92
CA GLY A 55 -71.93 65.81 -39.58
C GLY A 55 -71.85 66.85 -38.48
N ASN A 56 -71.37 68.05 -38.78
CA ASN A 56 -72.23 69.21 -38.98
C ASN A 56 -73.45 69.21 -38.03
N SER A 57 -73.22 69.43 -36.74
CA SER A 57 -74.32 69.63 -35.79
C SER A 57 -73.93 70.49 -34.59
N ASP A 58 -73.16 71.56 -34.78
CA ASP A 58 -73.02 72.61 -33.74
C ASP A 58 -72.44 73.96 -34.24
N VAL A 59 -72.32 74.18 -35.56
CA VAL A 59 -71.80 75.43 -36.13
C VAL A 59 -72.87 76.23 -36.89
N GLU A 60 -74.07 75.68 -37.12
CA GLU A 60 -75.18 76.38 -37.78
C GLU A 60 -76.15 77.13 -36.83
N GLU A 61 -76.02 77.01 -35.50
CA GLU A 61 -76.86 77.77 -34.56
C GLU A 61 -76.27 79.14 -34.16
N LYS A 62 -74.97 79.38 -34.40
CA LYS A 62 -74.33 80.69 -34.14
C LYS A 62 -74.51 81.70 -35.28
N SER A 63 -74.78 81.28 -36.52
CA SER A 63 -75.00 82.20 -37.64
C SER A 63 -76.41 82.78 -37.68
N LYS A 64 -77.45 82.02 -37.29
CA LYS A 64 -78.84 82.52 -37.23
C LYS A 64 -79.10 83.49 -36.07
N SER A 65 -78.32 83.42 -34.99
CA SER A 65 -78.43 84.32 -33.84
C SER A 65 -77.71 85.66 -34.06
N GLU A 66 -76.61 85.69 -34.82
CA GLU A 66 -75.95 86.96 -35.19
C GLU A 66 -76.75 87.78 -36.23
N ASP A 67 -77.47 87.14 -37.16
CA ASP A 67 -78.31 87.85 -38.14
C ASP A 67 -79.55 88.50 -37.50
N GLN A 68 -80.22 87.82 -36.55
CA GLN A 68 -81.35 88.40 -35.80
C GLN A 68 -80.92 89.54 -34.85
N LEU A 69 -79.70 89.49 -34.30
CA LEU A 69 -79.13 90.60 -33.53
C LEU A 69 -78.74 91.78 -34.42
N SER A 70 -78.23 91.53 -35.63
CA SER A 70 -77.82 92.58 -36.58
C SER A 70 -78.99 93.46 -37.03
N GLU A 71 -80.16 92.87 -37.23
CA GLU A 71 -81.39 93.59 -37.60
C GLU A 71 -81.95 94.43 -36.43
N ALA A 72 -81.91 93.91 -35.19
CA ALA A 72 -82.31 94.63 -33.98
C ALA A 72 -81.37 95.80 -33.64
N ILE A 73 -80.07 95.66 -33.92
CA ILE A 73 -79.07 96.70 -33.72
C ILE A 73 -79.34 97.87 -34.68
N SER A 74 -79.78 97.64 -35.92
CA SER A 74 -80.06 98.72 -36.89
C SER A 74 -81.08 99.76 -36.40
N LYS A 75 -82.06 99.33 -35.57
CA LYS A 75 -83.16 100.14 -35.00
C LYS A 75 -82.81 100.87 -33.69
N LEU A 76 -81.63 100.63 -33.11
CA LEU A 76 -81.17 101.33 -31.89
C LEU A 76 -80.61 102.73 -32.20
N GLY A 77 -80.90 103.70 -31.33
CA GLY A 77 -80.26 105.02 -31.37
C GLY A 77 -78.74 104.94 -31.19
N THR A 78 -77.99 105.90 -31.74
CA THR A 78 -76.52 105.89 -31.79
C THR A 78 -75.86 105.56 -30.45
N ASN A 79 -76.32 106.16 -29.35
CA ASN A 79 -75.81 105.91 -28.00
C ASN A 79 -76.04 104.48 -27.49
N ALA A 80 -77.11 103.81 -27.92
CA ALA A 80 -77.41 102.44 -27.51
C ALA A 80 -76.56 101.43 -28.32
N LYS A 81 -76.31 101.70 -29.61
CA LYS A 81 -75.36 100.94 -30.45
C LYS A 81 -73.96 100.98 -29.85
N THR A 82 -73.49 102.17 -29.43
CA THR A 82 -72.16 102.31 -28.82
C THR A 82 -72.05 101.49 -27.55
N ARG A 83 -73.04 101.54 -26.64
CA ARG A 83 -73.03 100.75 -25.39
C ARG A 83 -73.02 99.24 -25.63
N TYR A 84 -73.80 98.75 -26.59
CA TYR A 84 -73.81 97.34 -26.97
C TYR A 84 -72.45 96.91 -27.56
N LEU A 85 -71.89 97.69 -28.47
CA LEU A 85 -70.58 97.40 -29.05
C LEU A 85 -69.45 97.46 -28.00
N THR A 86 -69.51 98.41 -27.05
CA THR A 86 -68.57 98.46 -25.92
C THR A 86 -68.72 97.25 -25.01
N ALA A 87 -69.93 96.75 -24.79
CA ALA A 87 -70.17 95.53 -24.01
C ALA A 87 -69.68 94.26 -24.76
N LYS A 88 -69.95 94.15 -26.07
CA LYS A 88 -69.44 93.05 -26.91
C LYS A 88 -67.91 93.07 -26.96
N LEU A 89 -67.29 94.26 -27.09
CA LEU A 89 -65.84 94.42 -26.99
C LEU A 89 -65.30 93.92 -25.64
N ARG A 90 -65.92 94.28 -24.51
CA ARG A 90 -65.49 93.79 -23.19
C ARG A 90 -65.64 92.29 -23.00
N VAL A 91 -66.71 91.69 -23.53
CA VAL A 91 -66.90 90.24 -23.49
C VAL A 91 -65.85 89.56 -24.35
N LEU A 92 -65.61 90.04 -25.57
CA LEU A 92 -64.56 89.53 -26.44
C LEU A 92 -63.15 89.73 -25.88
N GLU A 93 -62.89 90.85 -25.19
CA GLU A 93 -61.64 91.08 -24.47
C GLU A 93 -61.46 90.06 -23.35
N LYS A 94 -62.52 89.79 -22.57
CA LYS A 94 -62.50 88.76 -21.52
C LYS A 94 -62.29 87.36 -22.11
N ASP A 95 -63.00 87.01 -23.17
CA ASP A 95 -62.85 85.73 -23.85
C ASP A 95 -61.43 85.58 -24.44
N ASN A 96 -60.87 86.64 -25.03
CA ASN A 96 -59.49 86.67 -25.49
C ASN A 96 -58.50 86.47 -24.34
N THR A 97 -58.71 87.10 -23.18
CA THR A 97 -57.84 86.86 -22.00
C THR A 97 -57.98 85.45 -21.45
N SER A 98 -59.17 84.85 -21.50
CA SER A 98 -59.39 83.45 -21.11
C SER A 98 -58.65 82.51 -22.06
N LEU A 99 -58.81 82.69 -23.37
CA LEU A 99 -58.13 81.89 -24.39
C LEU A 99 -56.61 82.01 -24.32
N LEU A 100 -56.08 83.20 -23.99
CA LEU A 100 -54.64 83.39 -23.77
C LEU A 100 -54.13 82.62 -22.55
N ASN A 101 -54.92 82.54 -21.47
CA ASN A 101 -54.56 81.73 -20.30
C ASN A 101 -54.65 80.24 -20.61
N ASP A 102 -55.69 79.78 -21.31
CA ASP A 102 -55.82 78.38 -21.71
C ASP A 102 -54.68 77.96 -22.65
N LEU A 103 -54.28 78.83 -23.59
CA LEU A 103 -53.10 78.62 -24.44
C LEU A 103 -51.81 78.57 -23.63
N ARG A 104 -51.69 79.38 -22.57
CA ARG A 104 -50.53 79.36 -21.68
C ARG A 104 -50.47 78.04 -20.91
N ASP A 105 -51.58 77.59 -20.34
CA ASP A 105 -51.65 76.33 -19.59
C ASP A 105 -51.35 75.14 -20.50
N ALA A 106 -51.93 75.11 -21.70
CA ALA A 106 -51.62 74.11 -22.72
C ALA A 106 -50.13 74.10 -23.11
N ASN A 107 -49.50 75.27 -23.26
CA ASN A 107 -48.06 75.35 -23.52
C ASN A 107 -47.23 74.80 -22.34
N THR A 108 -47.63 75.07 -21.09
CA THR A 108 -46.92 74.49 -19.93
C THR A 108 -47.07 72.97 -19.86
N ASP A 109 -48.21 72.41 -20.29
CA ASP A 109 -48.41 70.98 -20.34
C ASP A 109 -47.65 70.32 -21.50
N ILE A 110 -47.55 71.00 -22.64
CA ILE A 110 -46.66 70.58 -23.74
C ILE A 110 -45.20 70.51 -23.27
N ASP A 111 -44.73 71.52 -22.52
CA ASP A 111 -43.37 71.51 -21.98
C ASP A 111 -43.14 70.36 -20.99
N LYS A 112 -44.10 70.08 -20.10
CA LYS A 112 -44.03 68.93 -19.17
C LYS A 112 -43.98 67.61 -19.92
N LEU A 113 -44.85 67.42 -20.92
CA LEU A 113 -44.88 66.21 -21.74
C LEU A 113 -43.60 66.05 -22.56
N SER A 114 -43.05 67.14 -23.10
CA SER A 114 -41.78 67.16 -23.83
C SER A 114 -40.62 66.69 -22.94
N ASN A 115 -40.55 67.18 -21.70
CA ASN A 115 -39.55 66.74 -20.73
C ASN A 115 -39.70 65.25 -20.38
N GLN A 116 -40.93 64.77 -20.17
CA GLN A 116 -41.17 63.34 -19.91
C GLN A 116 -40.75 62.46 -21.09
N VAL A 117 -41.01 62.89 -22.33
CA VAL A 117 -40.56 62.17 -23.54
C VAL A 117 -39.03 62.17 -23.62
N GLN A 118 -38.37 63.26 -23.26
CA GLN A 118 -36.91 63.33 -23.22
C GLN A 118 -36.33 62.36 -22.17
N ASP A 119 -36.88 62.32 -20.97
CA ASP A 119 -36.43 61.42 -19.90
C ASP A 119 -36.61 59.95 -20.28
N LEU A 120 -37.78 59.58 -20.81
CA LEU A 120 -38.06 58.24 -21.31
C LEU A 120 -37.12 57.83 -22.44
N ASN A 121 -36.76 58.75 -23.35
CA ASN A 121 -35.79 58.48 -24.41
C ASN A 121 -34.36 58.24 -23.87
N GLN A 122 -33.98 58.94 -22.81
CA GLN A 122 -32.70 58.70 -22.13
C GLN A 122 -32.68 57.32 -21.45
N GLU A 123 -33.77 56.94 -20.77
CA GLU A 123 -33.91 55.62 -20.14
C GLU A 123 -33.89 54.49 -21.18
N LYS A 124 -34.63 54.63 -22.28
CA LYS A 124 -34.60 53.69 -23.40
C LYS A 124 -33.18 53.51 -23.94
N SER A 125 -32.44 54.61 -24.10
CA SER A 125 -31.05 54.57 -24.58
C SER A 125 -30.12 53.86 -23.60
N LYS A 126 -30.32 54.03 -22.28
CA LYS A 126 -29.56 53.31 -21.24
C LYS A 126 -29.87 51.82 -21.27
N LEU A 127 -31.14 51.44 -21.32
CA LEU A 127 -31.58 50.05 -21.38
C LEU A 127 -31.11 49.36 -22.66
N GLN A 128 -31.09 50.07 -23.80
CA GLN A 128 -30.56 49.54 -25.05
C GLN A 128 -29.08 49.19 -24.92
N ARG A 129 -28.25 50.10 -24.37
CA ARG A 129 -26.82 49.83 -24.13
C ARG A 129 -26.61 48.64 -23.20
N GLN A 130 -27.42 48.51 -22.15
CA GLN A 130 -27.35 47.35 -21.25
C GLN A 130 -27.74 46.05 -21.97
N THR A 131 -28.74 46.09 -22.84
CA THR A 131 -29.17 44.94 -23.64
C THR A 131 -28.07 44.50 -24.60
N ASP A 132 -27.45 45.44 -25.32
CA ASP A 132 -26.34 45.17 -26.24
C ASP A 132 -25.13 44.58 -25.49
N GLN A 133 -24.82 45.10 -24.30
CA GLN A 133 -23.75 44.55 -23.46
C GLN A 133 -24.06 43.12 -22.97
N ASN A 134 -25.31 42.84 -22.60
CA ASN A 134 -25.73 41.52 -22.18
C ASN A 134 -25.69 40.51 -23.34
N LEU A 135 -26.03 40.93 -24.57
CA LEU A 135 -25.91 40.09 -25.76
C LEU A 135 -24.46 39.68 -26.02
N ILE A 136 -23.51 40.62 -25.92
CA ILE A 136 -22.08 40.32 -26.06
C ILE A 136 -21.61 39.32 -24.97
N ASN A 137 -22.06 39.50 -23.74
CA ASN A 137 -21.72 38.58 -22.64
C ASN A 137 -22.29 37.18 -22.86
N LEU A 138 -23.52 37.07 -23.35
CA LEU A 138 -24.14 35.79 -23.71
C LEU A 138 -23.39 35.08 -24.83
N GLU A 139 -22.91 35.81 -25.83
CA GLU A 139 -22.15 35.22 -26.93
C GLU A 139 -20.77 34.70 -26.48
N LYS A 140 -20.10 35.42 -25.57
CA LYS A 140 -18.87 34.94 -24.92
C LYS A 140 -19.11 33.65 -24.13
N LEU A 141 -20.12 33.64 -23.25
CA LEU A 141 -20.48 32.45 -22.46
C LEU A 141 -20.85 31.26 -23.35
N ARG A 142 -21.50 31.51 -24.49
CA ARG A 142 -21.81 30.48 -25.48
C ARG A 142 -20.54 29.90 -26.12
N SER A 143 -19.58 30.76 -26.49
CA SER A 143 -18.30 30.31 -27.05
C SER A 143 -17.49 29.46 -26.06
N GLU A 144 -17.48 29.85 -24.78
CA GLU A 144 -16.87 29.08 -23.70
C GLU A 144 -17.58 27.73 -23.52
N TYR A 145 -18.91 27.72 -23.48
CA TYR A 145 -19.69 26.47 -23.44
C TYR A 145 -19.36 25.52 -24.59
N ASP A 146 -19.27 26.03 -25.82
CA ASP A 146 -18.94 25.20 -26.99
C ASP A 146 -17.51 24.63 -26.91
N SER A 147 -16.56 25.39 -26.36
CA SER A 147 -15.20 24.90 -26.10
C SER A 147 -15.15 23.81 -25.02
N LEU A 148 -15.89 23.99 -23.92
CA LEU A 148 -15.98 23.02 -22.84
C LEU A 148 -16.70 21.74 -23.32
N LYS A 149 -17.72 21.89 -24.16
CA LYS A 149 -18.43 20.76 -24.75
C LYS A 149 -17.51 19.91 -25.62
N LYS A 150 -16.70 20.53 -26.49
CA LYS A 150 -15.68 19.81 -27.28
C LYS A 150 -14.66 19.09 -26.40
N PHE A 151 -14.23 19.73 -25.30
CA PHE A 151 -13.32 19.10 -24.35
C PHE A 151 -13.97 17.88 -23.65
N SER A 152 -15.23 17.99 -23.25
CA SER A 152 -16.02 16.89 -22.69
C SER A 152 -16.17 15.72 -23.68
N ASP A 153 -16.45 16.02 -24.96
CA ASP A 153 -16.58 15.00 -26.00
C ASP A 153 -15.23 14.28 -26.26
N ASN A 154 -14.11 15.02 -26.24
CA ASN A 154 -12.77 14.45 -26.36
C ASN A 154 -12.44 13.53 -25.18
N LEU A 155 -12.73 13.95 -23.95
CA LEU A 155 -12.56 13.12 -22.76
C LEU A 155 -13.44 11.86 -22.79
N ALA A 156 -14.65 11.95 -23.33
CA ALA A 156 -15.51 10.78 -23.52
C ALA A 156 -14.87 9.76 -24.50
N ILE A 157 -14.28 10.24 -25.61
CA ILE A 157 -13.56 9.36 -26.54
C ILE A 157 -12.36 8.73 -25.87
N GLU A 158 -11.54 9.50 -25.15
CA GLU A 158 -10.36 8.99 -24.44
C GLU A 158 -10.74 7.94 -23.39
N LYS A 159 -11.81 8.19 -22.61
CA LYS A 159 -12.36 7.22 -21.66
C LYS A 159 -12.73 5.91 -22.36
N THR A 160 -13.37 5.97 -23.53
CA THR A 160 -13.74 4.74 -24.27
C THR A 160 -12.51 4.01 -24.83
N ALA A 161 -11.46 4.73 -25.22
CA ALA A 161 -10.21 4.14 -25.69
C ALA A 161 -9.46 3.44 -24.53
N LEU A 162 -9.35 4.11 -23.37
CA LEU A 162 -8.76 3.53 -22.17
C LEU A 162 -9.55 2.31 -21.66
N GLN A 163 -10.88 2.36 -21.75
CA GLN A 163 -11.73 1.22 -21.38
C GLN A 163 -11.44 0.00 -22.27
N LYS A 164 -11.28 0.20 -23.59
CA LYS A 164 -10.91 -0.89 -24.52
C LYS A 164 -9.52 -1.45 -24.20
N GLN A 165 -8.55 -0.60 -23.87
CA GLN A 165 -7.20 -1.04 -23.50
C GLN A 165 -7.23 -1.89 -22.22
N LEU A 166 -8.02 -1.48 -21.23
CA LEU A 166 -8.19 -2.20 -19.97
C LEU A 166 -8.82 -3.58 -20.19
N ASP A 167 -9.78 -3.71 -21.11
CA ASP A 167 -10.38 -5.01 -21.45
C ASP A 167 -9.39 -5.93 -22.18
N ILE A 168 -8.50 -5.39 -23.01
CA ILE A 168 -7.42 -6.16 -23.65
C ILE A 168 -6.45 -6.68 -22.58
N GLU A 169 -5.99 -5.82 -21.67
CA GLU A 169 -5.09 -6.22 -20.59
C GLU A 169 -5.71 -7.25 -19.65
N ARG A 170 -7.02 -7.14 -19.36
CA ARG A 170 -7.74 -8.15 -18.56
C ARG A 170 -7.73 -9.53 -19.22
N ARG A 171 -7.99 -9.61 -20.53
CA ARG A 171 -7.94 -10.88 -21.27
C ARG A 171 -6.54 -11.48 -21.26
N GLU A 172 -5.51 -10.65 -21.39
CA GLU A 172 -4.12 -11.12 -21.32
C GLU A 172 -3.77 -11.62 -19.91
N GLN A 173 -4.23 -10.95 -18.85
CA GLN A 173 -4.07 -11.43 -17.48
C GLN A 173 -4.77 -12.78 -17.25
N GLU A 174 -5.96 -13.00 -17.81
CA GLU A 174 -6.65 -14.29 -17.73
C GLU A 174 -5.89 -15.39 -18.47
N ARG A 175 -5.33 -15.08 -19.65
CA ARG A 175 -4.45 -16.00 -20.39
C ARG A 175 -3.24 -16.41 -19.56
N ILE A 176 -2.50 -15.44 -19.01
CA ILE A 176 -1.33 -15.68 -18.15
C ILE A 176 -1.71 -16.50 -16.91
N LYS A 177 -2.85 -16.22 -16.28
CA LYS A 177 -3.33 -17.00 -15.12
C LYS A 177 -3.61 -18.46 -15.50
N SER A 178 -4.24 -18.70 -16.65
CA SER A 178 -4.50 -20.06 -17.13
C SER A 178 -3.19 -20.82 -17.45
N GLU A 179 -2.20 -20.13 -18.02
CA GLU A 179 -0.88 -20.68 -18.30
C GLU A 179 -0.10 -20.98 -17.01
N SER A 180 -0.12 -20.07 -16.03
CA SER A 180 0.45 -20.27 -14.70
C SER A 180 -0.17 -21.49 -14.03
N HIS A 181 -1.50 -21.62 -14.05
CA HIS A 181 -2.18 -22.75 -13.44
C HIS A 181 -1.81 -24.10 -14.11
N SER A 182 -1.65 -24.09 -15.44
CA SER A 182 -1.14 -25.25 -16.18
C SER A 182 0.31 -25.60 -15.80
N LEU A 183 1.18 -24.60 -15.64
CA LEU A 183 2.56 -24.79 -15.20
C LEU A 183 2.63 -25.30 -13.76
N ASP A 184 1.82 -24.77 -12.85
CA ASP A 184 1.72 -25.22 -11.46
C ASP A 184 1.27 -26.68 -11.39
N ASN A 185 0.30 -27.09 -12.20
CA ASN A 185 -0.14 -28.48 -12.27
C ASN A 185 0.97 -29.41 -12.79
N LYS A 186 1.76 -28.97 -13.78
CA LYS A 186 2.94 -29.73 -14.24
C LYS A 186 3.99 -29.81 -13.14
N LEU A 187 4.25 -28.73 -12.43
CA LEU A 187 5.20 -28.68 -11.31
C LEU A 187 4.80 -29.66 -10.20
N HIS A 188 3.54 -29.66 -9.78
CA HIS A 188 3.05 -30.59 -8.75
C HIS A 188 3.23 -32.05 -9.18
N ARG A 189 2.88 -32.40 -10.43
CA ARG A 189 3.13 -33.75 -10.98
C ARG A 189 4.60 -34.13 -10.94
N THR A 190 5.49 -33.23 -11.36
CA THR A 190 6.94 -33.50 -11.32
C THR A 190 7.49 -33.64 -9.89
N LEU A 191 6.95 -32.86 -8.94
CA LEU A 191 7.33 -32.97 -7.53
C LEU A 191 6.87 -34.31 -6.94
N ASP A 192 5.66 -34.76 -7.25
CA ASP A 192 5.14 -36.05 -6.82
C ASP A 192 5.97 -37.21 -7.39
N ASP A 193 6.36 -37.14 -8.67
CA ASP A 193 7.25 -38.11 -9.31
C ASP A 193 8.64 -38.11 -8.66
N MET A 194 9.22 -36.94 -8.39
CA MET A 194 10.49 -36.83 -7.67
C MET A 194 10.42 -37.42 -6.26
N GLN A 195 9.32 -37.19 -5.53
CA GLN A 195 9.10 -37.79 -4.22
C GLN A 195 8.97 -39.31 -4.29
N LYS A 196 8.30 -39.83 -5.31
CA LYS A 196 8.19 -41.27 -5.54
C LYS A 196 9.56 -41.90 -5.80
N LEU A 197 10.34 -41.31 -6.71
CA LEU A 197 11.71 -41.75 -6.99
C LEU A 197 12.61 -41.70 -5.74
N ARG A 198 12.44 -40.68 -4.90
CA ARG A 198 13.16 -40.60 -3.62
C ARG A 198 12.79 -41.74 -2.67
N ARG A 199 11.51 -42.09 -2.55
CA ARG A 199 11.05 -43.23 -1.73
C ARG A 199 11.61 -44.56 -2.27
N ASP A 200 11.61 -44.75 -3.58
CA ASP A 200 12.15 -45.96 -4.21
C ASP A 200 13.67 -46.08 -4.00
N LEU A 201 14.38 -44.96 -4.02
CA LEU A 201 15.82 -44.90 -3.72
C LEU A 201 16.09 -45.22 -2.25
N GLU A 202 15.32 -44.66 -1.32
CA GLU A 202 15.43 -44.95 0.12
C GLU A 202 15.22 -46.45 0.39
N LYS A 203 14.22 -47.06 -0.25
CA LYS A 203 13.96 -48.51 -0.15
C LYS A 203 15.10 -49.35 -0.74
N SER A 204 15.59 -48.98 -1.92
CA SER A 204 16.73 -49.67 -2.53
C SER A 204 17.99 -49.58 -1.64
N ARG A 205 18.15 -48.46 -0.93
CA ARG A 205 19.23 -48.27 0.03
C ARG A 205 19.08 -49.17 1.27
N SER A 206 17.87 -49.29 1.83
CA SER A 206 17.63 -50.21 2.94
C SER A 206 17.87 -51.67 2.54
N ASP A 207 17.39 -52.07 1.36
CA ASP A 207 17.58 -53.42 0.83
C ASP A 207 19.08 -53.73 0.65
N LEU A 208 19.88 -52.75 0.20
CA LEU A 208 21.33 -52.88 0.06
C LEU A 208 22.04 -52.97 1.42
N GLU A 209 21.59 -52.21 2.43
CA GLU A 209 22.12 -52.30 3.80
C GLU A 209 21.83 -53.67 4.43
N ASP A 210 20.64 -54.22 4.23
CA ASP A 210 20.28 -55.55 4.72
C ASP A 210 21.04 -56.67 4.00
N ALA A 211 21.19 -56.58 2.67
CA ALA A 211 22.04 -57.50 1.92
C ALA A 211 23.51 -57.45 2.41
N ARG A 212 24.01 -56.26 2.74
CA ARG A 212 25.36 -56.09 3.29
C ARG A 212 25.50 -56.71 4.68
N ARG A 213 24.48 -56.62 5.53
CA ARG A 213 24.44 -57.30 6.83
C ARG A 213 24.46 -58.82 6.67
N GLN A 214 23.67 -59.36 5.75
CA GLN A 214 23.66 -60.79 5.45
C GLN A 214 25.02 -61.28 4.94
N LEU A 215 25.65 -60.52 4.03
CA LEU A 215 26.98 -60.83 3.52
C LEU A 215 28.04 -60.87 4.64
N ASN A 216 28.02 -59.90 5.55
CA ASN A 216 28.92 -59.88 6.70
C ASN A 216 28.70 -61.08 7.64
N MET A 217 27.45 -61.51 7.81
CA MET A 217 27.13 -62.69 8.63
C MET A 217 27.70 -63.97 8.00
N VAL A 218 27.49 -64.15 6.70
CA VAL A 218 28.04 -65.29 5.94
C VAL A 218 29.57 -65.27 5.93
N ASP A 219 30.22 -64.10 5.81
CA ASP A 219 31.68 -64.00 5.89
C ASP A 219 32.20 -64.44 7.26
N ASN A 220 31.53 -64.04 8.34
CA ASN A 220 31.88 -64.47 9.69
C ASN A 220 31.73 -65.98 9.88
N ASP A 221 30.65 -66.56 9.36
CA ASP A 221 30.42 -68.02 9.41
C ASP A 221 31.45 -68.78 8.58
N ASN A 222 31.79 -68.30 7.38
CA ASN A 222 32.86 -68.87 6.57
C ASN A 222 34.20 -68.85 7.31
N ARG A 223 34.58 -67.72 7.92
CA ARG A 223 35.81 -67.63 8.73
C ARG A 223 35.77 -68.60 9.91
N ARG A 224 34.61 -68.82 10.54
CA ARG A 224 34.46 -69.79 11.63
C ARG A 224 34.63 -71.22 11.14
N LEU A 225 33.99 -71.58 10.03
CA LEU A 225 34.11 -72.89 9.40
C LEU A 225 35.54 -73.17 8.93
N GLU A 226 36.24 -72.18 8.37
CA GLU A 226 37.65 -72.29 8.01
C GLU A 226 38.54 -72.59 9.22
N ARG A 227 38.30 -71.93 10.36
CA ARG A 227 39.02 -72.24 11.61
C ARG A 227 38.75 -73.66 12.09
N GLN A 228 37.49 -74.12 12.04
CA GLN A 228 37.13 -75.49 12.41
C GLN A 228 37.78 -76.53 11.48
N LYS A 229 37.73 -76.28 10.17
CA LYS A 229 38.42 -77.10 9.15
C LYS A 229 39.91 -77.18 9.44
N ALA A 230 40.56 -76.06 9.73
CA ALA A 230 41.98 -76.03 10.06
C ALA A 230 42.32 -76.85 11.32
N GLN A 231 41.48 -76.78 12.36
CA GLN A 231 41.64 -77.58 13.59
C GLN A 231 41.49 -79.08 13.31
N LEU A 232 40.48 -79.48 12.54
CA LEU A 232 40.26 -80.87 12.13
C LEU A 232 41.45 -81.40 11.31
N VAL A 233 41.92 -80.64 10.33
CA VAL A 233 43.10 -81.02 9.54
C VAL A 233 44.34 -81.17 10.43
N ALA A 234 44.53 -80.29 11.43
CA ALA A 234 45.62 -80.42 12.38
C ALA A 234 45.48 -81.67 13.26
N ALA A 235 44.27 -82.01 13.70
CA ALA A 235 43.99 -83.24 14.46
C ALA A 235 44.29 -84.49 13.62
N PHE A 236 43.83 -84.55 12.36
CA PHE A 236 44.13 -85.67 11.46
C PHE A 236 45.64 -85.80 11.18
N LYS A 237 46.37 -84.69 10.99
CA LYS A 237 47.83 -84.72 10.86
C LYS A 237 48.51 -85.29 12.11
N LYS A 238 48.04 -84.97 13.31
CA LYS A 238 48.55 -85.56 14.56
C LYS A 238 48.23 -87.05 14.67
N GLN A 239 47.02 -87.46 14.29
CA GLN A 239 46.63 -88.89 14.25
C GLN A 239 47.48 -89.68 13.24
N MET A 240 47.74 -89.14 12.06
CA MET A 240 48.65 -89.77 11.08
C MET A 240 50.06 -89.95 11.64
N LYS A 241 50.63 -88.92 12.28
CA LYS A 241 51.93 -89.04 12.96
C LYS A 241 51.93 -90.12 14.05
N LEU A 242 50.84 -90.22 14.82
CA LEU A 242 50.71 -91.25 15.84
C LEU A 242 50.66 -92.66 15.22
N ILE A 243 49.90 -92.83 14.13
CA ILE A 243 49.85 -94.10 13.39
C ILE A 243 51.25 -94.49 12.87
N ASP A 244 52.02 -93.53 12.36
CA ASP A 244 53.39 -93.79 11.89
C ASP A 244 54.31 -94.21 13.04
N ILE A 245 54.22 -93.56 14.21
CA ILE A 245 54.97 -93.94 15.42
C ILE A 245 54.58 -95.35 15.86
N LEU A 246 53.29 -95.66 15.94
CA LEU A 246 52.80 -96.99 16.33
C LEU A 246 53.21 -98.07 15.33
N ARG A 247 53.20 -97.78 14.01
CA ARG A 247 53.71 -98.70 12.98
C ARG A 247 55.20 -98.96 13.13
N ARG A 248 56.01 -97.92 13.40
CA ARG A 248 57.44 -98.08 13.68
C ARG A 248 57.68 -98.88 14.95
N GLN A 249 56.94 -98.61 16.02
CA GLN A 249 57.02 -99.37 17.27
C GLN A 249 56.66 -100.85 17.05
N LYS A 250 55.58 -101.14 16.30
CA LYS A 250 55.22 -102.51 15.93
C LYS A 250 56.33 -103.20 15.14
N MET A 251 56.89 -102.53 14.13
CA MET A 251 58.00 -103.06 13.33
C MET A 251 59.23 -103.36 14.21
N LEU A 252 59.59 -102.46 15.13
CA LEU A 252 60.72 -102.65 16.04
C LEU A 252 60.47 -103.80 17.03
N ILE A 253 59.24 -103.99 17.50
CA ILE A 253 58.87 -105.11 18.37
C ILE A 253 58.85 -106.44 17.62
N GLU A 254 58.38 -106.45 16.36
CA GLU A 254 58.44 -107.63 15.50
C GLU A 254 59.90 -107.99 15.17
N ALA A 255 60.74 -107.00 14.88
CA ALA A 255 62.18 -107.19 14.70
C ALA A 255 62.86 -107.67 15.98
N SER A 256 62.50 -107.17 17.17
CA SER A 256 63.08 -107.66 18.43
C SER A 256 62.61 -109.07 18.78
N ARG A 257 61.39 -109.48 18.43
CA ARG A 257 60.95 -110.88 18.53
C ARG A 257 61.72 -111.81 17.59
N ALA A 258 61.94 -111.37 16.35
CA ALA A 258 62.77 -112.12 15.39
C ALA A 258 64.23 -112.21 15.88
N LEU A 259 64.77 -111.12 16.43
CA LEU A 259 66.10 -111.10 17.04
C LEU A 259 66.19 -111.99 18.28
N LYS A 260 65.15 -112.07 19.12
CA LYS A 260 65.10 -113.03 20.24
C LYS A 260 65.14 -114.48 19.77
N MET A 261 64.45 -114.82 18.68
CA MET A 261 64.55 -116.15 18.08
C MET A 261 65.96 -116.44 17.55
N THR A 262 66.63 -115.45 16.95
CA THR A 262 68.02 -115.61 16.53
C THR A 262 69.00 -115.60 17.69
N GLU A 263 68.74 -114.86 18.78
CA GLU A 263 69.54 -114.86 20.01
C GLU A 263 69.43 -116.21 20.73
N ASP A 264 68.26 -116.85 20.76
CA ASP A 264 68.10 -118.19 21.32
C ASP A 264 68.82 -119.27 20.46
N GLU A 265 68.96 -119.06 19.15
CA GLU A 265 69.81 -119.87 18.27
C GLU A 265 71.30 -119.52 18.40
N PHE A 266 71.63 -118.24 18.66
CA PHE A 266 72.99 -117.72 18.77
C PHE A 266 73.62 -117.98 20.16
N LEU A 267 72.81 -118.02 21.22
CA LEU A 267 73.20 -118.44 22.58
C LEU A 267 73.50 -119.94 22.64
N LYS A 268 72.95 -120.76 21.73
CA LYS A 268 73.40 -122.16 21.55
C LYS A 268 74.77 -122.27 20.90
N THR A 269 75.22 -121.24 20.18
CA THR A 269 76.53 -121.21 19.52
C THR A 269 77.61 -120.46 20.30
N LEU A 270 77.25 -119.70 21.35
CA LEU A 270 78.16 -118.84 22.13
C LEU A 270 78.62 -119.42 23.49
N ASP A 271 78.33 -120.69 23.79
CA ASP A 271 78.96 -121.42 24.92
C ASP A 271 80.42 -121.86 24.62
N LEU A 272 80.99 -121.40 23.51
CA LEU A 272 82.38 -121.60 23.11
C LEU A 272 83.06 -120.26 22.84
N GLN A 273 84.08 -119.95 23.67
CA GLN A 273 85.18 -118.99 23.49
C GLN A 273 84.85 -117.51 23.83
N ILE A 274 85.26 -117.03 25.02
CA ILE A 274 86.59 -116.55 25.45
C ILE A 274 86.86 -115.08 25.07
N GLU A 275 86.94 -114.27 26.13
CA GLU A 275 87.88 -113.17 26.47
C GLU A 275 88.19 -112.01 25.49
N ASP A 276 88.00 -110.83 26.08
CA ASP A 276 88.94 -109.70 26.19
C ASP A 276 89.10 -108.59 25.11
N GLU A 277 89.16 -107.39 25.72
CA GLU A 277 89.85 -106.14 25.37
C GLU A 277 89.28 -105.14 24.32
N GLY A 278 89.19 -103.87 24.78
CA GLY A 278 90.06 -102.82 24.24
C GLY A 278 89.50 -101.78 23.27
N GLU A 279 89.19 -100.60 23.82
CA GLU A 279 89.52 -99.23 23.36
C GLU A 279 89.28 -98.67 21.92
N GLU A 280 88.67 -97.46 21.93
CA GLU A 280 88.93 -96.21 21.16
C GLU A 280 89.05 -96.16 19.62
N SER A 281 88.39 -95.16 19.01
CA SER A 281 89.04 -94.19 18.09
C SER A 281 88.09 -93.03 17.67
N TRP A 282 88.69 -91.86 17.45
CA TRP A 282 88.11 -90.54 17.20
C TRP A 282 88.14 -90.10 15.70
N LYS A 283 87.52 -88.92 15.43
CA LYS A 283 87.80 -87.88 14.36
C LYS A 283 86.98 -88.00 13.05
N ILE A 284 86.55 -86.96 12.31
CA ILE A 284 86.73 -85.48 12.32
C ILE A 284 85.70 -84.80 11.35
N SER A 285 85.27 -83.58 11.71
CA SER A 285 84.92 -82.35 10.92
C SER A 285 84.05 -82.40 9.63
N ASP A 286 83.36 -81.35 9.14
CA ASP A 286 83.62 -79.89 9.19
C ASP A 286 82.41 -79.02 8.78
N HIS A 287 82.43 -77.76 9.25
CA HIS A 287 82.01 -76.51 8.57
C HIS A 287 80.54 -76.05 8.41
N SER A 288 80.15 -75.18 9.36
CA SER A 288 79.94 -73.72 9.19
C SER A 288 78.62 -73.10 8.66
N ARG A 289 78.12 -72.18 9.54
CA ARG A 289 77.64 -70.78 9.32
C ARG A 289 76.19 -70.47 8.92
N ASN A 290 75.52 -69.82 9.90
CA ASN A 290 74.73 -68.57 9.88
C ASN A 290 73.67 -68.33 8.81
N TYR A 291 72.43 -68.08 9.24
CA TYR A 291 71.79 -66.74 9.27
C TYR A 291 70.53 -66.80 10.15
N PHE A 292 70.42 -65.87 11.10
CA PHE A 292 69.27 -65.62 11.99
C PHE A 292 68.83 -64.16 11.81
N GLU A 293 67.62 -63.84 12.29
CA GLU A 293 66.94 -62.52 12.36
C GLU A 293 66.01 -62.16 11.17
N THR A 294 64.84 -61.54 11.32
CA THR A 294 64.29 -60.67 12.39
C THR A 294 62.74 -60.69 12.40
N SER A 295 62.16 -60.35 13.56
CA SER A 295 60.78 -59.88 13.74
C SER A 295 60.76 -58.39 14.10
N SER A 296 59.70 -57.70 13.65
CA SER A 296 59.05 -56.51 14.22
C SER A 296 59.84 -55.19 14.38
N SER A 297 59.34 -54.11 13.75
CA SER A 297 59.11 -52.81 14.42
C SER A 297 58.27 -51.82 13.60
N ASN A 298 57.36 -51.18 14.35
CA ASN A 298 56.51 -50.01 14.10
C ASN A 298 56.98 -48.95 13.10
N LYS A 299 56.00 -48.39 12.35
CA LYS A 299 55.96 -46.95 12.04
C LYS A 299 54.51 -46.45 11.94
N LEU A 300 54.17 -45.56 12.88
CA LEU A 300 53.04 -44.61 12.84
C LEU A 300 53.23 -43.61 11.70
N VAL A 301 52.14 -43.22 11.03
CA VAL A 301 51.93 -41.85 10.51
C VAL A 301 50.47 -41.43 10.71
N LYS A 302 50.32 -40.15 11.06
CA LYS A 302 49.20 -39.40 11.64
C LYS A 302 47.94 -39.25 10.76
N TRP A 303 46.84 -38.98 11.47
CA TRP A 303 45.58 -38.40 10.98
C TRP A 303 45.75 -36.97 10.43
N ASN A 304 44.93 -36.61 9.44
CA ASN A 304 44.43 -35.23 9.34
C ASN A 304 43.03 -35.20 8.68
N VAL A 305 42.07 -34.61 9.39
CA VAL A 305 40.79 -34.11 8.88
C VAL A 305 40.86 -32.60 9.06
N SER A 306 40.79 -31.81 7.98
CA SER A 306 39.93 -30.61 7.88
C SER A 306 40.15 -29.84 6.57
N ALA A 307 39.04 -29.27 6.09
CA ALA A 307 38.85 -28.07 5.25
C ALA A 307 39.36 -28.10 3.79
N LEU A 308 38.50 -28.12 2.76
CA LEU A 308 37.53 -27.12 2.25
C LEU A 308 38.11 -26.24 1.13
N LEU A 309 37.30 -26.16 0.06
CA LEU A 309 37.25 -25.15 -1.00
C LEU A 309 38.33 -25.18 -2.09
N SER A 310 37.97 -25.78 -3.23
CA SER A 310 38.13 -25.14 -4.54
C SER A 310 37.05 -25.65 -5.48
N ILE A 311 36.21 -24.71 -5.90
CA ILE A 311 35.08 -24.84 -6.81
C ILE A 311 35.61 -24.62 -8.22
N ASP A 312 35.33 -25.55 -9.13
CA ASP A 312 35.46 -25.35 -10.58
C ASP A 312 34.07 -25.50 -11.21
N ILE A 313 33.43 -24.37 -11.54
CA ILE A 313 32.25 -24.32 -12.41
C ILE A 313 32.63 -23.53 -13.65
N LYS A 314 32.68 -24.24 -14.78
CA LYS A 314 32.96 -23.70 -16.10
C LYS A 314 31.75 -22.94 -16.68
N LYS A 315 32.04 -21.74 -17.20
CA LYS A 315 31.56 -21.10 -18.44
C LYS A 315 30.12 -21.36 -18.90
N ALA A 316 29.30 -20.32 -18.82
CA ALA A 316 28.32 -19.94 -19.85
C ALA A 316 28.10 -18.41 -19.78
N SER A 317 28.85 -17.64 -20.58
CA SER A 317 28.65 -16.21 -20.79
C SER A 317 27.92 -16.02 -22.13
N GLY A 318 26.63 -15.70 -22.06
CA GLY A 318 25.86 -15.16 -23.17
C GLY A 318 25.70 -13.65 -22.97
N ASP A 319 26.12 -12.89 -23.96
CA ASP A 319 26.03 -11.44 -24.01
C ASP A 319 24.58 -10.97 -24.11
N THR A 320 24.07 -10.35 -23.04
CA THR A 320 23.00 -9.35 -23.12
C THR A 320 23.59 -8.03 -22.66
N ILE A 321 23.97 -7.19 -23.62
CA ILE A 321 24.40 -5.81 -23.40
C ILE A 321 23.19 -5.05 -22.83
N ASP A 322 23.28 -4.73 -21.54
CA ASP A 322 22.25 -4.03 -20.77
C ASP A 322 22.28 -2.52 -21.14
N TYR A 323 21.50 -2.15 -22.16
CA TYR A 323 21.41 -0.80 -22.73
C TYR A 323 20.94 0.28 -21.73
N LEU A 324 20.56 -0.13 -20.51
CA LEU A 324 20.18 0.75 -19.39
C LEU A 324 21.38 1.21 -18.55
N ALA A 325 22.52 0.51 -18.62
CA ALA A 325 23.75 0.88 -17.89
C ALA A 325 24.60 1.94 -18.63
N SER A 326 24.27 2.24 -19.89
CA SER A 326 24.96 3.21 -20.75
C SER A 326 24.33 4.60 -20.78
N LEU A 327 23.31 4.85 -19.95
CA LEU A 327 22.76 6.20 -19.78
C LEU A 327 23.67 6.99 -18.81
N PRO A 328 24.04 8.24 -19.13
CA PRO A 328 24.81 9.08 -18.21
C PRO A 328 24.01 9.24 -16.92
N ALA A 329 24.66 9.07 -15.76
CA ALA A 329 24.02 9.29 -14.47
C ALA A 329 23.48 10.74 -14.43
N PRO A 330 22.15 10.97 -14.38
CA PRO A 330 21.66 12.33 -14.24
C PRO A 330 21.93 12.82 -12.83
N ALA A 331 22.04 14.15 -12.71
CA ALA A 331 22.50 14.91 -11.57
C ALA A 331 21.86 14.48 -10.23
N GLN A 332 22.59 14.71 -9.13
CA GLN A 332 22.07 14.55 -7.77
C GLN A 332 20.61 15.04 -7.67
N PRO A 333 19.76 14.37 -6.86
CA PRO A 333 18.38 14.82 -6.70
C PRO A 333 18.37 16.31 -6.36
N PRO A 334 17.44 17.08 -6.93
CA PRO A 334 17.35 18.51 -6.66
C PRO A 334 17.16 18.72 -5.15
N GLY A 335 17.91 19.63 -4.54
CA GLY A 335 17.81 19.95 -3.12
C GLY A 335 19.11 19.86 -2.33
N GLU A 336 19.03 20.26 -1.06
CA GLU A 336 20.16 20.24 -0.11
C GLU A 336 20.15 18.92 0.69
N LEU A 337 21.29 18.25 0.80
CA LEU A 337 21.40 17.02 1.60
C LEU A 337 21.27 17.35 3.09
N ILE A 338 20.16 16.93 3.71
CA ILE A 338 19.92 17.12 5.15
C ILE A 338 20.67 16.06 5.96
N ARG A 339 20.52 14.79 5.55
CA ARG A 339 21.00 13.64 6.32
C ARG A 339 21.34 12.47 5.41
N GLN A 340 22.44 11.81 5.72
CA GLN A 340 22.81 10.54 5.12
C GLN A 340 22.73 9.43 6.18
N GLY A 341 21.78 8.53 6.01
CA GLY A 341 21.63 7.34 6.85
C GLY A 341 22.39 6.14 6.28
N ALA A 342 22.28 5.01 6.97
CA ALA A 342 22.83 3.75 6.49
C ALA A 342 22.10 3.24 5.24
N GLU A 343 20.85 3.61 5.00
CA GLU A 343 20.06 3.07 3.87
C GLU A 343 19.73 4.07 2.77
N ALA A 344 19.66 5.36 3.11
CA ALA A 344 19.19 6.39 2.20
C ALA A 344 19.87 7.74 2.47
N ARG A 345 19.88 8.59 1.45
CA ARG A 345 20.17 10.02 1.54
C ARG A 345 18.86 10.78 1.50
N ILE A 346 18.75 11.81 2.33
CA ILE A 346 17.55 12.62 2.49
C ILE A 346 17.88 14.03 2.05
N TYR A 347 17.17 14.51 1.02
CA TYR A 347 17.35 15.84 0.44
C TYR A 347 16.15 16.73 0.75
N SER A 348 16.42 17.97 1.18
CA SER A 348 15.43 19.04 1.34
C SER A 348 15.23 19.75 0.02
N VAL A 349 13.99 19.83 -0.43
CA VAL A 349 13.64 20.55 -1.64
C VAL A 349 12.67 21.67 -1.26
N PRO A 350 13.02 22.94 -1.50
CA PRO A 350 12.13 24.05 -1.20
C PRO A 350 10.91 24.04 -2.14
N ASN A 351 9.93 24.87 -1.83
CA ASN A 351 8.76 25.08 -2.68
C ASN A 351 9.16 25.52 -4.11
N GLY A 352 8.33 25.17 -5.09
CA GLY A 352 8.48 25.55 -6.50
C GLY A 352 9.10 24.48 -7.41
N TYR A 353 9.60 23.37 -6.86
CA TYR A 353 10.22 22.29 -7.66
C TYR A 353 9.21 21.31 -8.29
N LEU A 354 8.06 21.11 -7.67
CA LEU A 354 6.97 20.29 -8.21
C LEU A 354 5.98 21.20 -8.92
N SER A 355 5.87 21.10 -10.25
CA SER A 355 4.90 21.90 -11.03
C SER A 355 3.46 21.69 -10.60
N THR A 356 3.12 20.47 -10.13
CA THR A 356 1.79 20.11 -9.62
C THR A 356 1.51 20.73 -8.24
N PHE A 357 2.55 20.97 -7.42
CA PHE A 357 2.45 21.46 -6.05
C PHE A 357 3.50 22.54 -5.79
N PRO A 358 3.36 23.74 -6.40
CA PRO A 358 4.39 24.76 -6.37
C PRO A 358 4.61 25.35 -4.96
N ASP A 359 3.60 25.33 -4.10
CA ASP A 359 3.72 25.92 -2.75
C ASP A 359 4.26 24.94 -1.70
N LEU A 360 4.47 23.66 -2.05
CA LEU A 360 4.82 22.62 -1.10
C LEU A 360 6.33 22.36 -1.07
N ALA A 361 6.95 22.46 0.12
CA ALA A 361 8.28 21.93 0.35
C ALA A 361 8.23 20.40 0.43
N CYS A 362 9.25 19.73 -0.11
CA CYS A 362 9.30 18.26 -0.13
C CYS A 362 10.64 17.70 0.30
N ILE A 363 10.60 16.42 0.67
CA ILE A 363 11.76 15.62 1.06
C ILE A 363 11.95 14.53 0.00
N VAL A 364 13.15 14.43 -0.55
CA VAL A 364 13.50 13.33 -1.45
C VAL A 364 14.35 12.32 -0.70
N LYS A 365 13.80 11.12 -0.50
CA LYS A 365 14.50 9.97 0.08
C LYS A 365 15.06 9.11 -1.06
N GLU A 366 16.37 9.18 -1.26
CA GLU A 366 17.10 8.40 -2.26
C GLU A 366 17.78 7.19 -1.61
N ARG A 367 17.43 5.97 -2.03
CA ARG A 367 18.09 4.74 -1.58
C ARG A 367 19.28 4.43 -2.48
N PHE A 368 20.49 4.65 -1.98
CA PHE A 368 21.72 4.39 -2.73
C PHE A 368 22.07 2.90 -2.81
N VAL A 369 22.81 2.52 -3.85
CA VAL A 369 23.23 1.13 -4.09
C VAL A 369 24.25 0.69 -3.05
N LYS A 370 24.04 -0.49 -2.45
CA LYS A 370 25.01 -1.10 -1.54
C LYS A 370 25.99 -1.98 -2.30
N THR A 371 27.23 -1.50 -2.44
CA THR A 371 28.30 -2.17 -3.21
C THR A 371 28.71 -3.53 -2.66
N TYR A 372 28.45 -3.82 -1.38
CA TYR A 372 28.71 -5.12 -0.77
C TYR A 372 27.66 -6.20 -1.13
N ARG A 373 26.51 -5.82 -1.72
CA ARG A 373 25.45 -6.75 -2.12
C ARG A 373 25.58 -7.08 -3.60
N HIS A 374 25.20 -8.30 -3.97
CA HIS A 374 25.07 -8.64 -5.38
C HIS A 374 24.08 -7.69 -6.09
N PRO A 375 24.39 -7.13 -7.28
CA PRO A 375 23.56 -6.11 -7.92
C PRO A 375 22.08 -6.51 -8.12
N ALA A 376 21.84 -7.77 -8.49
CA ALA A 376 20.48 -8.30 -8.64
C ALA A 376 19.72 -8.37 -7.30
N LEU A 377 20.42 -8.74 -6.21
CA LEU A 377 19.84 -8.80 -4.87
C LEU A 377 19.53 -7.39 -4.36
N ASP A 378 20.46 -6.46 -4.51
CA ASP A 378 20.28 -5.08 -4.07
C ASP A 378 19.12 -4.40 -4.82
N SER A 379 19.03 -4.60 -6.13
CA SER A 379 17.92 -4.08 -6.95
C SER A 379 16.57 -4.65 -6.52
N SER A 380 16.48 -5.97 -6.29
CA SER A 380 15.27 -6.62 -5.78
C SER A 380 14.88 -6.12 -4.39
N LEU A 381 15.84 -6.02 -3.46
CA LEU A 381 15.59 -5.54 -2.10
C LEU A 381 15.17 -4.08 -2.06
N SER A 382 15.88 -3.21 -2.77
CA SER A 382 15.57 -1.78 -2.84
C SER A 382 14.16 -1.56 -3.41
N LEU A 383 13.82 -2.26 -4.50
CA LEU A 383 12.50 -2.19 -5.11
C LEU A 383 11.39 -2.72 -4.19
N ARG A 384 11.64 -3.82 -3.47
CA ARG A 384 10.68 -4.37 -2.48
C ARG A 384 10.42 -3.38 -1.37
N ARG A 385 11.48 -2.80 -0.78
CA ARG A 385 11.36 -1.82 0.32
C ARG A 385 10.67 -0.53 -0.12
N MET A 386 11.03 0.01 -1.30
CA MET A 386 10.34 1.19 -1.84
C MET A 386 8.86 0.94 -2.09
N ARG A 387 8.50 -0.23 -2.63
CA ARG A 387 7.09 -0.60 -2.84
C ARG A 387 6.34 -0.75 -1.52
N ALA A 388 6.96 -1.38 -0.51
CA ALA A 388 6.37 -1.52 0.82
C ALA A 388 6.13 -0.15 1.44
N GLU A 389 7.15 0.71 1.44
CA GLU A 389 7.10 2.06 1.98
C GLU A 389 6.02 2.92 1.31
N ALA A 390 6.00 2.97 -0.03
CA ALA A 390 5.00 3.72 -0.77
C ALA A 390 3.57 3.22 -0.53
N ARG A 391 3.35 1.90 -0.50
CA ARG A 391 2.02 1.31 -0.27
C ARG A 391 1.52 1.59 1.14
N GLN A 392 2.38 1.46 2.14
CA GLN A 392 1.97 1.71 3.52
C GLN A 392 1.73 3.18 3.80
N LEU A 393 2.53 4.10 3.26
CA LEU A 393 2.25 5.53 3.41
C LEU A 393 0.84 5.88 2.89
N VAL A 394 0.46 5.33 1.73
CA VAL A 394 -0.89 5.53 1.19
C VAL A 394 -1.96 4.86 2.08
N LYS A 395 -1.74 3.63 2.54
CA LYS A 395 -2.70 2.89 3.36
C LYS A 395 -2.90 3.54 4.74
N CYS A 396 -1.81 3.90 5.42
CA CYS A 396 -1.83 4.63 6.68
C CYS A 396 -2.63 5.94 6.53
N ARG A 397 -2.38 6.70 5.47
CA ARG A 397 -3.09 7.97 5.23
C ARG A 397 -4.58 7.76 4.98
N GLN A 398 -4.97 6.70 4.25
CA GLN A 398 -6.39 6.34 4.06
C GLN A 398 -7.11 5.98 5.36
N LEU A 399 -6.39 5.40 6.33
CA LEU A 399 -6.91 5.06 7.66
C LEU A 399 -6.85 6.26 8.63
N GLY A 400 -6.37 7.42 8.18
CA GLY A 400 -6.18 8.60 9.04
C GLY A 400 -5.08 8.40 10.08
N ILE A 401 -4.07 7.58 9.79
CA ILE A 401 -2.82 7.52 10.55
C ILE A 401 -1.91 8.63 9.98
N PRO A 402 -1.40 9.56 10.81
CA PRO A 402 -0.57 10.64 10.30
C PRO A 402 0.77 10.12 9.79
N VAL A 403 1.00 10.32 8.49
CA VAL A 403 2.22 9.98 7.76
C VAL A 403 2.47 11.04 6.68
N PRO A 404 3.72 11.26 6.24
CA PRO A 404 4.03 12.18 5.15
C PRO A 404 3.23 11.83 3.88
N ALA A 405 2.66 12.83 3.19
CA ALA A 405 2.05 12.57 1.90
C ALA A 405 3.10 12.09 0.88
N LEU A 406 2.78 11.02 0.16
CA LEU A 406 3.58 10.54 -0.96
C LEU A 406 3.25 11.36 -2.21
N LEU A 407 4.22 12.15 -2.69
CA LEU A 407 4.04 13.08 -3.81
C LEU A 407 4.42 12.43 -5.14
N LEU A 408 5.57 11.74 -5.19
CA LEU A 408 6.09 11.09 -6.39
C LEU A 408 6.92 9.87 -6.01
N VAL A 409 6.79 8.79 -6.80
CA VAL A 409 7.63 7.59 -6.68
C VAL A 409 8.43 7.43 -7.95
N ASN A 410 9.76 7.48 -7.83
CA ASN A 410 10.67 7.29 -8.94
C ASN A 410 11.51 6.03 -8.72
N MET A 411 11.04 4.92 -9.31
CA MET A 411 11.66 3.60 -9.15
C MET A 411 13.00 3.48 -9.87
N SER A 412 13.20 4.15 -11.01
CA SER A 412 14.46 4.06 -11.77
C SER A 412 15.60 4.71 -11.00
N HIS A 413 15.32 5.82 -10.31
CA HIS A 413 16.31 6.54 -9.50
C HIS A 413 16.29 6.16 -8.01
N ARG A 414 15.45 5.21 -7.60
CA ARG A 414 15.29 4.77 -6.21
C ARG A 414 14.92 5.91 -5.24
N GLN A 415 14.05 6.80 -5.70
CA GLN A 415 13.67 8.03 -4.99
C GLN A 415 12.18 8.00 -4.61
N LEU A 416 11.90 8.37 -3.36
CA LEU A 416 10.56 8.69 -2.86
C LEU A 416 10.49 10.17 -2.52
N TRP A 417 9.53 10.87 -3.11
CA TRP A 417 9.27 12.27 -2.85
C TRP A 417 8.10 12.37 -1.88
N LEU A 418 8.36 12.97 -0.73
CA LEU A 418 7.46 13.02 0.41
C LEU A 418 7.19 14.47 0.81
N GLU A 419 6.05 14.71 1.42
CA GLU A 419 5.76 15.97 2.13
C GLU A 419 6.82 16.22 3.21
N ASN A 420 7.28 17.47 3.32
CA ASN A 420 8.17 17.86 4.41
C ASN A 420 7.38 18.14 5.69
N VAL A 421 7.12 17.08 6.47
CA VAL A 421 6.38 17.14 7.74
C VAL A 421 7.06 18.02 8.80
N CYS A 422 8.37 18.24 8.71
CA CYS A 422 9.10 19.07 9.68
C CYS A 422 8.91 20.58 9.46
N THR A 423 8.16 21.00 8.44
CA THR A 423 7.86 22.42 8.20
C THR A 423 6.53 22.82 8.87
N PRO A 424 6.46 23.97 9.58
CA PRO A 424 7.54 24.91 9.88
C PRO A 424 8.50 24.42 10.99
N TYR A 425 8.03 23.63 11.95
CA TYR A 425 8.84 23.07 13.03
C TYR A 425 8.55 21.58 13.24
N GLY A 426 9.61 20.77 13.33
CA GLY A 426 9.50 19.35 13.65
C GLY A 426 10.81 18.73 14.09
N MET A 427 10.73 17.71 14.92
CA MET A 427 11.87 16.97 15.45
C MET A 427 11.53 15.48 15.62
N SER A 428 12.53 14.63 15.87
CA SER A 428 12.26 13.23 16.22
C SER A 428 11.69 13.13 17.64
N LEU A 429 10.89 12.09 17.91
CA LEU A 429 10.40 11.80 19.25
C LEU A 429 11.54 11.65 20.25
N GLY A 430 12.65 11.03 19.85
CA GLY A 430 13.84 10.91 20.69
C GLY A 430 14.39 12.27 21.13
N GLN A 431 14.51 13.22 20.21
CA GLN A 431 14.96 14.59 20.53
C GLN A 431 13.95 15.31 21.42
N TRP A 432 12.65 15.19 21.10
CA TRP A 432 11.59 15.79 21.89
C TRP A 432 11.64 15.33 23.35
N ILE A 433 11.81 14.02 23.60
CA ILE A 433 11.89 13.50 24.97
C ILE A 433 13.12 14.07 25.69
N HIS A 434 14.28 14.17 25.03
CA HIS A 434 15.47 14.80 25.62
C HIS A 434 15.20 16.26 26.03
N ASP A 435 14.59 17.05 25.14
CA ASP A 435 14.28 18.46 25.42
C ASP A 435 13.27 18.63 26.57
N ILE A 436 12.32 17.71 26.74
CA ILE A 436 11.33 17.74 27.81
C ILE A 436 11.93 17.33 29.15
N LEU A 437 12.85 16.37 29.16
CA LEU A 437 13.52 15.90 30.37
C LEU A 437 14.46 16.94 31.00
N ASP A 438 14.77 18.02 30.29
CA ASP A 438 15.53 19.17 30.81
C ASP A 438 14.63 20.22 31.52
N LEU A 439 13.30 20.05 31.49
CA LEU A 439 12.34 20.97 32.13
C LEU A 439 12.16 20.66 33.62
N GLU A 440 11.73 21.65 34.40
CA GLU A 440 11.47 21.50 35.84
C GLU A 440 10.30 20.55 36.15
N CYS A 441 9.27 20.48 35.30
CA CYS A 441 8.06 19.68 35.51
C CYS A 441 7.70 18.83 34.28
N PRO A 442 8.47 17.77 33.97
CA PRO A 442 8.30 17.00 32.74
C PRO A 442 7.15 15.97 32.78
N SER A 443 6.72 15.56 33.98
CA SER A 443 5.80 14.42 34.19
C SER A 443 4.49 14.53 33.39
N ASN A 444 3.84 15.69 33.43
CA ASN A 444 2.55 15.91 32.74
C ASN A 444 2.68 15.76 31.22
N TYR A 445 3.74 16.33 30.64
CA TYR A 445 3.98 16.29 29.19
C TYR A 445 4.35 14.88 28.72
N LEU A 446 5.15 14.16 29.51
CA LEU A 446 5.51 12.78 29.25
C LEU A 446 4.28 11.87 29.31
N SER A 447 3.40 12.05 30.30
CA SER A 447 2.15 11.29 30.40
C SER A 447 1.23 11.54 29.19
N LEU A 448 1.08 12.82 28.77
CA LEU A 448 0.30 13.17 27.59
C LEU A 448 0.89 12.56 26.30
N MET A 449 2.22 12.60 26.15
CA MET A 449 2.92 11.98 25.02
C MET A 449 2.75 10.46 25.00
N ALA A 450 2.92 9.80 26.15
CA ALA A 450 2.71 8.35 26.26
C ALA A 450 1.29 7.97 25.83
N LYS A 451 0.30 8.76 26.27
CA LYS A 451 -1.10 8.58 25.87
C LYS A 451 -1.30 8.72 24.37
N ASN A 452 -0.80 9.79 23.76
CA ASN A 452 -0.95 10.05 22.33
C ASN A 452 -0.22 9.01 21.47
N LEU A 453 0.98 8.60 21.89
CA LEU A 453 1.76 7.56 21.24
C LEU A 453 1.06 6.19 21.32
N GLY A 454 0.55 5.81 22.50
CA GLY A 454 -0.19 4.56 22.68
C GLY A 454 -1.40 4.47 21.75
N LYS A 455 -2.18 5.56 21.63
CA LYS A 455 -3.31 5.66 20.70
C LYS A 455 -2.89 5.51 19.23
N LEU A 456 -1.81 6.18 18.83
CA LEU A 456 -1.30 6.11 17.45
C LEU A 456 -0.87 4.67 17.08
N LEU A 457 -0.14 4.01 17.98
CA LEU A 457 0.32 2.64 17.77
C LEU A 457 -0.85 1.65 17.78
N ALA A 458 -1.81 1.84 18.69
CA ALA A 458 -3.03 1.04 18.74
C ALA A 458 -3.78 1.11 17.42
N LYS A 459 -3.97 2.32 16.88
CA LYS A 459 -4.61 2.52 15.58
C LYS A 459 -3.87 1.83 14.43
N MET A 460 -2.53 1.88 14.42
CA MET A 460 -1.73 1.21 13.41
C MET A 460 -1.88 -0.32 13.47
N HIS A 461 -1.63 -0.91 14.63
CA HIS A 461 -1.66 -2.36 14.82
C HIS A 461 -3.09 -2.93 14.73
N ALA A 462 -4.09 -2.21 15.23
CA ALA A 462 -5.50 -2.59 15.09
C ALA A 462 -6.00 -2.52 13.65
N ASN A 463 -5.25 -1.94 12.71
CA ASN A 463 -5.52 -2.02 11.27
C ASN A 463 -4.59 -2.99 10.53
N CYS A 464 -3.94 -3.92 11.25
CA CYS A 464 -3.03 -4.93 10.72
C CYS A 464 -1.83 -4.35 9.95
N ILE A 465 -1.39 -3.16 10.33
CA ILE A 465 -0.19 -2.52 9.78
C ILE A 465 0.94 -2.71 10.78
N ILE A 466 2.02 -3.34 10.33
CA ILE A 466 3.23 -3.56 11.12
C ILE A 466 4.33 -2.73 10.48
N HIS A 467 5.03 -1.94 11.28
CA HIS A 467 6.06 -1.02 10.83
C HIS A 467 7.35 -1.76 10.47
N GLY A 468 7.76 -2.73 11.29
CA GLY A 468 8.95 -3.57 11.10
C GLY A 468 10.28 -2.91 11.48
N ASP A 469 10.26 -1.64 11.92
CA ASP A 469 11.44 -0.87 12.37
C ASP A 469 11.01 0.31 13.26
N LEU A 470 10.15 0.04 14.24
CA LEU A 470 9.53 1.07 15.05
C LEU A 470 10.52 1.60 16.10
N THR A 471 11.12 2.76 15.84
CA THR A 471 12.10 3.41 16.74
C THR A 471 11.74 4.87 16.99
N THR A 472 12.29 5.48 18.04
CA THR A 472 12.06 6.90 18.37
C THR A 472 12.56 7.88 17.30
N ALA A 473 13.44 7.44 16.40
CA ALA A 473 13.91 8.22 15.25
C ALA A 473 12.94 8.19 14.06
N ASN A 474 12.08 7.17 14.00
CA ASN A 474 11.08 6.96 12.95
C ASN A 474 9.70 7.54 13.32
N ILE A 475 9.63 8.28 14.43
CA ILE A 475 8.45 9.03 14.86
C ILE A 475 8.84 10.50 14.91
N LEU A 476 8.12 11.33 14.16
CA LEU A 476 8.31 12.78 14.13
C LEU A 476 7.24 13.49 14.94
N VAL A 477 7.63 14.53 15.66
CA VAL A 477 6.76 15.44 16.38
C VAL A 477 6.72 16.75 15.60
N GLN A 478 5.59 17.05 14.96
CA GLN A 478 5.35 18.30 14.25
C GLN A 478 4.60 19.28 15.15
N MET A 479 4.96 20.55 15.08
CA MET A 479 4.32 21.66 15.79
C MET A 479 4.20 22.88 14.87
N ASP A 480 3.16 23.68 15.06
CA ASP A 480 2.95 24.88 14.25
C ASP A 480 3.86 26.03 14.75
N LYS A 481 4.09 26.10 16.08
CA LYS A 481 5.06 26.98 16.73
C LYS A 481 5.96 26.20 17.68
N LEU A 482 7.18 26.68 17.93
CA LEU A 482 8.12 26.08 18.89
C LEU A 482 7.56 25.98 20.32
N GLU A 483 6.69 26.92 20.70
CA GLU A 483 6.02 26.95 22.01
C GLU A 483 4.99 25.82 22.16
N ASP A 484 4.41 25.36 21.05
CA ASP A 484 3.36 24.32 21.04
C ASP A 484 3.91 22.93 21.36
N LYS A 485 5.25 22.77 21.45
CA LYS A 485 5.94 21.51 21.70
C LYS A 485 5.43 20.77 22.95
N LEU A 486 4.81 21.46 23.89
CA LEU A 486 4.33 20.91 25.16
C LEU A 486 2.92 20.29 25.07
N GLU A 487 2.00 20.93 24.35
CA GLU A 487 0.57 20.60 24.42
C GLU A 487 -0.08 20.38 23.05
N ASN A 488 0.41 21.02 21.99
CA ASN A 488 -0.23 21.01 20.68
C ASN A 488 0.73 20.56 19.57
N TYR A 489 0.95 19.25 19.53
CA TYR A 489 1.80 18.62 18.52
C TYR A 489 1.09 17.47 17.81
N ARG A 490 1.62 17.09 16.65
CA ARG A 490 1.16 15.97 15.83
C ARG A 490 2.27 14.94 15.68
N LEU A 491 1.93 13.68 15.90
CA LEU A 491 2.86 12.55 15.73
C LEU A 491 2.73 11.96 14.34
N PHE A 492 3.85 11.88 13.61
CA PHE A 492 3.92 11.28 12.28
C PHE A 492 4.83 10.06 12.28
N LEU A 493 4.37 8.96 11.70
CA LEU A 493 5.19 7.78 11.46
C LEU A 493 5.91 7.92 10.11
N ILE A 494 7.19 7.57 10.08
CA ILE A 494 8.02 7.61 8.87
C ILE A 494 8.81 6.31 8.70
N ASP A 495 9.29 6.06 7.47
CA ASP A 495 10.11 4.89 7.12
C ASP A 495 9.45 3.50 7.26
N PHE A 496 8.45 3.25 6.42
CA PHE A 496 7.82 1.94 6.28
C PHE A 496 8.62 0.97 5.38
N GLY A 497 9.95 1.11 5.30
CA GLY A 497 10.79 0.31 4.40
C GLY A 497 10.78 -1.19 4.68
N LEU A 498 10.52 -1.61 5.92
CA LEU A 498 10.46 -3.00 6.37
C LEU A 498 9.05 -3.48 6.73
N SER A 499 8.06 -2.65 6.43
CA SER A 499 6.67 -2.90 6.82
C SER A 499 6.04 -4.12 6.12
N SER A 500 5.13 -4.76 6.82
CA SER A 500 4.30 -5.87 6.33
C SER A 500 2.81 -5.55 6.51
N VAL A 501 1.97 -6.10 5.62
CA VAL A 501 0.51 -6.15 5.81
C VAL A 501 0.13 -7.61 5.95
N ASN A 502 -0.27 -8.01 7.15
CA ASN A 502 -0.52 -9.42 7.46
C ASN A 502 -1.98 -9.69 7.83
N GLN A 503 -2.90 -9.39 6.90
CA GLN A 503 -4.34 -9.70 7.05
C GLN A 503 -4.68 -11.20 6.95
N ARG A 504 -3.76 -12.04 6.45
CA ARG A 504 -4.00 -13.48 6.18
C ARG A 504 -3.10 -14.41 7.01
N ALA A 505 -2.29 -13.86 7.90
CA ALA A 505 -1.44 -14.65 8.77
C ALA A 505 -2.30 -15.34 9.85
N ALA A 506 -1.83 -16.48 10.34
CA ALA A 506 -2.39 -17.06 11.56
C ALA A 506 -2.28 -16.03 12.70
N GLN A 507 -3.28 -15.94 13.57
CA GLN A 507 -3.33 -14.97 14.66
C GLN A 507 -2.03 -14.92 15.46
N SER A 508 -1.43 -16.09 15.74
CA SER A 508 -0.17 -16.20 16.49
C SER A 508 1.03 -15.51 15.80
N VAL A 509 1.08 -15.51 14.47
CA VAL A 509 2.17 -14.85 13.72
C VAL A 509 1.97 -13.35 13.69
N HIS A 510 0.71 -12.91 13.55
CA HIS A 510 0.36 -11.50 13.60
C HIS A 510 0.67 -10.89 14.99
N ASP A 511 0.28 -11.58 16.06
CA ASP A 511 0.54 -11.14 17.43
C ASP A 511 2.05 -11.07 17.73
N GLU A 512 2.84 -12.03 17.23
CA GLU A 512 4.29 -12.04 17.37
C GLU A 512 4.95 -10.86 16.63
N GLU A 513 4.54 -10.55 15.40
CA GLU A 513 5.13 -9.43 14.66
C GLU A 513 4.81 -8.07 15.30
N ILE A 514 3.58 -7.88 15.82
CA ILE A 514 3.23 -6.69 16.60
C ILE A 514 4.05 -6.61 17.90
N ALA A 515 4.19 -7.74 18.61
CA ALA A 515 5.00 -7.83 19.82
C ALA A 515 6.47 -7.48 19.54
N VAL A 516 7.02 -7.90 18.41
CA VAL A 516 8.38 -7.54 17.99
C VAL A 516 8.49 -6.03 17.72
N ASP A 517 7.52 -5.40 17.05
CA ASP A 517 7.52 -3.95 16.83
C ASP A 517 7.50 -3.16 18.14
N LEU A 518 6.62 -3.53 19.08
CA LEU A 518 6.55 -2.92 20.41
C LEU A 518 7.86 -3.12 21.20
N TYR A 519 8.44 -4.31 21.13
CA TYR A 519 9.72 -4.61 21.77
C TYR A 519 10.88 -3.80 21.18
N VAL A 520 10.94 -3.60 19.86
CA VAL A 520 11.96 -2.76 19.22
C VAL A 520 11.84 -1.32 19.70
N LEU A 521 10.63 -0.79 19.82
CA LEU A 521 10.41 0.56 20.35
C LEU A 521 10.87 0.70 21.80
N GLU A 522 10.53 -0.27 22.66
CA GLU A 522 10.99 -0.32 24.06
C GLU A 522 12.52 -0.28 24.15
N ARG A 523 13.20 -1.11 23.35
CA ARG A 523 14.68 -1.13 23.30
C ARG A 523 15.25 0.17 22.75
N ALA A 524 14.60 0.77 21.75
CA ALA A 524 15.01 2.06 21.21
C ALA A 524 14.88 3.19 22.25
N LEU A 525 13.81 3.19 23.05
CA LEU A 525 13.62 4.12 24.16
C LEU A 525 14.74 3.97 25.20
N ILE A 526 15.00 2.75 25.66
CA ILE A 526 16.05 2.46 26.66
C ILE A 526 17.44 2.81 26.13
N SER A 527 17.70 2.55 24.85
CA SER A 527 18.99 2.88 24.24
C SER A 527 19.17 4.39 24.02
N ALA A 528 18.10 5.13 23.74
CA ALA A 528 18.17 6.54 23.40
C ALA A 528 18.08 7.46 24.62
N LEU A 529 17.51 7.00 25.74
CA LEU A 529 17.17 7.82 26.90
C LEU A 529 17.87 7.29 28.15
N ALA A 530 18.59 8.17 28.84
CA ALA A 530 19.17 7.86 30.13
C ALA A 530 18.14 8.05 31.25
N THR A 531 18.16 7.17 32.25
CA THR A 531 17.39 7.34 33.49
C THR A 531 17.84 8.61 34.20
N ARG A 532 16.87 9.44 34.62
CA ARG A 532 17.14 10.69 35.34
C ARG A 532 16.28 10.77 36.61
N LYS A 533 16.90 11.22 37.69
CA LYS A 533 16.23 11.50 38.97
C LYS A 533 16.27 13.02 39.17
N THR A 534 15.10 13.66 39.29
CA THR A 534 15.04 15.05 39.76
C THR A 534 15.09 15.06 41.29
N GLN A 535 15.62 16.14 41.88
CA GLN A 535 15.83 16.25 43.33
C GLN A 535 14.51 16.21 44.13
N ASP A 536 13.38 16.50 43.47
CA ASP A 536 12.03 16.38 44.01
C ASP A 536 11.27 15.25 43.28
N GLU A 537 10.93 14.18 44.01
CA GLU A 537 9.92 13.11 43.82
C GLU A 537 9.73 12.39 42.46
N PHE A 538 10.24 12.90 41.34
CA PHE A 538 10.03 12.34 40.00
C PHE A 538 11.27 11.59 39.50
N GLU A 539 11.09 10.30 39.21
CA GLU A 539 12.09 9.46 38.58
C GLU A 539 11.61 9.06 37.18
N PHE A 540 12.31 9.53 36.15
CA PHE A 540 12.03 9.12 34.78
C PHE A 540 12.80 7.83 34.46
N THR A 541 12.07 6.76 34.16
CA THR A 541 12.61 5.55 33.55
C THR A 541 11.99 5.33 32.17
N PRO A 542 12.78 4.99 31.13
CA PRO A 542 12.23 4.63 29.83
C PRO A 542 11.20 3.49 29.90
N GLU A 543 11.37 2.58 30.85
CA GLU A 543 10.43 1.49 31.13
C GLU A 543 9.08 1.98 31.64
N SER A 544 9.04 2.91 32.60
CA SER A 544 7.77 3.46 33.10
C SER A 544 7.04 4.28 32.03
N PHE A 545 7.78 5.02 31.20
CA PHE A 545 7.20 5.71 30.05
C PHE A 545 6.59 4.73 29.05
N PHE A 546 7.29 3.62 28.74
CA PHE A 546 6.77 2.59 27.85
C PHE A 546 5.57 1.87 28.45
N GLU A 547 5.54 1.63 29.76
CA GLU A 547 4.38 1.05 30.45
C GLU A 547 3.15 1.97 30.34
N ALA A 548 3.31 3.29 30.50
CA ALA A 548 2.25 4.26 30.26
C ALA A 548 1.77 4.28 28.78
N VAL A 549 2.69 4.08 27.83
CA VAL A 549 2.32 3.90 26.40
C VAL A 549 1.47 2.64 26.22
N LEU A 550 1.86 1.52 26.86
CA LEU A 550 1.13 0.25 26.78
C LEU A 550 -0.26 0.32 27.42
N GLU A 551 -0.42 1.05 28.53
CA GLU A 551 -1.72 1.28 29.15
C GLU A 551 -2.68 2.01 28.18
N SER A 552 -2.22 3.11 27.58
CA SER A 552 -3.00 3.83 26.56
C SER A 552 -3.24 3.00 25.31
N TYR A 553 -2.26 2.19 24.88
CA TYR A 553 -2.40 1.26 23.76
C TYR A 553 -3.50 0.23 24.02
N LYS A 554 -3.53 -0.33 25.24
CA LYS A 554 -4.50 -1.34 25.65
C LYS A 554 -5.93 -0.79 25.65
N ASP A 555 -6.09 0.44 26.10
CA ASP A 555 -7.39 1.11 26.15
C ASP A 555 -7.92 1.48 24.76
N ALA A 556 -7.04 1.96 23.87
CA ALA A 556 -7.43 2.46 22.55
C ALA A 556 -7.66 1.36 21.49
N TYR A 557 -6.93 0.24 21.60
CA TYR A 557 -6.95 -0.79 20.56
C TYR A 557 -8.32 -1.44 20.32
N PRO A 558 -9.13 -1.78 21.34
CA PRO A 558 -10.44 -2.38 21.11
C PRO A 558 -11.39 -1.49 20.31
N GLU A 559 -11.32 -0.17 20.50
CA GLU A 559 -12.12 0.80 19.73
C GLU A 559 -11.67 0.85 18.27
N GLU A 560 -10.36 0.88 18.02
CA GLU A 560 -9.81 0.88 16.66
C GLU A 560 -10.06 -0.44 15.93
N ALA A 561 -10.00 -1.57 16.63
CA ALA A 561 -10.31 -2.90 16.09
C ALA A 561 -11.78 -3.03 15.66
N LEU A 562 -12.70 -2.34 16.37
CA LEU A 562 -14.12 -2.28 16.01
C LEU A 562 -14.36 -1.50 14.71
N ILE A 563 -13.58 -0.43 14.50
CA ILE A 563 -13.70 0.48 13.33
C ILE A 563 -12.94 -0.08 12.10
N ARG A 564 -12.08 -1.09 12.28
CA ARG A 564 -11.27 -1.72 11.24
C ARG A 564 -12.11 -1.97 9.98
N PRO A 565 -11.77 -1.36 8.83
CA PRO A 565 -12.50 -1.59 7.58
C PRO A 565 -12.47 -3.07 7.22
N MET A 566 -13.65 -3.70 7.19
CA MET A 566 -13.81 -5.07 6.69
C MET A 566 -13.48 -5.10 5.19
N GLU A 567 -12.20 -5.32 4.86
CA GLU A 567 -11.79 -5.69 3.50
C GLU A 567 -12.27 -7.11 3.21
N THR A 568 -13.57 -7.26 3.00
CA THR A 568 -14.10 -8.43 2.30
C THR A 568 -13.55 -8.38 0.87
N PRO A 569 -12.75 -9.37 0.42
CA PRO A 569 -12.18 -9.39 -0.93
C PRO A 569 -13.23 -9.56 -2.06
N GLY A 570 -14.51 -9.37 -1.75
CA GLY A 570 -15.63 -9.56 -2.63
C GLY A 570 -16.42 -8.29 -2.91
N LEU A 571 -16.61 -7.37 -1.97
CA LEU A 571 -17.69 -6.37 -2.07
C LEU A 571 -17.46 -5.30 -3.15
N THR A 572 -16.22 -4.90 -3.45
CA THR A 572 -15.93 -3.96 -4.56
C THR A 572 -16.15 -4.61 -5.94
N ALA A 573 -15.89 -5.91 -6.07
CA ALA A 573 -16.17 -6.68 -7.29
C ALA A 573 -17.64 -7.15 -7.37
N TYR A 574 -18.30 -7.34 -6.23
CA TYR A 574 -19.70 -7.76 -6.11
C TYR A 574 -20.66 -6.60 -6.38
N ALA A 575 -20.34 -5.39 -5.90
CA ALA A 575 -21.09 -4.18 -6.20
C ALA A 575 -21.06 -3.84 -7.71
N GLN A 576 -19.92 -4.06 -8.38
CA GLN A 576 -19.81 -3.91 -9.84
C GLN A 576 -20.55 -5.02 -10.61
N LYS A 577 -20.64 -6.24 -10.07
CA LYS A 577 -21.40 -7.35 -10.68
C LYS A 577 -22.92 -7.21 -10.55
N ILE A 578 -23.42 -6.64 -9.45
CA ILE A 578 -24.85 -6.42 -9.24
C ILE A 578 -25.40 -5.32 -10.18
N ALA A 579 -24.59 -4.32 -10.53
CA ALA A 579 -24.98 -3.29 -11.49
C ALA A 579 -25.17 -3.85 -12.93
N ASN A 580 -24.46 -4.92 -13.29
CA ASN A 580 -24.45 -5.46 -14.66
C ASN A 580 -25.38 -6.65 -14.90
N ASN A 581 -25.77 -7.40 -13.86
CA ASN A 581 -26.66 -8.56 -14.01
C ASN A 581 -27.92 -8.38 -13.18
N GLY A 582 -28.93 -7.77 -13.81
CA GLY A 582 -30.30 -7.83 -13.33
C GLY A 582 -30.77 -9.29 -13.18
N ARG A 583 -31.29 -9.60 -11.99
CA ARG A 583 -31.99 -10.84 -11.62
C ARG A 583 -31.09 -12.05 -11.32
N LYS A 584 -30.67 -12.15 -10.05
CA LYS A 584 -30.80 -13.36 -9.21
C LYS A 584 -30.41 -12.99 -7.77
N ARG A 585 -31.33 -13.17 -6.82
CA ARG A 585 -31.02 -13.05 -5.38
C ARG A 585 -30.10 -14.21 -4.97
N PRO A 586 -28.91 -13.98 -4.40
CA PRO A 586 -28.15 -15.02 -3.74
C PRO A 586 -28.70 -15.25 -2.32
N ARG A 587 -28.62 -16.50 -1.86
CA ARG A 587 -28.90 -16.87 -0.45
C ARG A 587 -27.84 -16.20 0.44
N CYS A 588 -28.29 -15.58 1.52
CA CYS A 588 -27.43 -15.09 2.58
C CYS A 588 -26.96 -16.29 3.43
N ASP A 589 -25.67 -16.58 3.42
CA ASP A 589 -25.06 -17.40 4.46
C ASP A 589 -24.95 -16.55 5.73
N SER A 590 -25.52 -17.04 6.82
CA SER A 590 -25.78 -16.32 8.07
C SER A 590 -24.56 -16.14 8.99
N ASN A 591 -23.34 -16.10 8.45
CA ASN A 591 -22.11 -16.03 9.25
C ASN A 591 -21.20 -14.88 8.82
N THR A 592 -21.74 -13.65 8.80
CA THR A 592 -20.90 -12.46 8.75
C THR A 592 -20.46 -12.18 10.18
N TRP A 593 -19.24 -12.58 10.53
CA TRP A 593 -18.64 -12.28 11.84
C TRP A 593 -18.47 -10.75 11.96
N ILE A 594 -19.23 -10.13 12.86
CA ILE A 594 -19.13 -8.71 13.18
C ILE A 594 -18.16 -8.59 14.36
N PRO A 595 -17.06 -7.84 14.25
CA PRO A 595 -16.12 -7.66 15.36
C PRO A 595 -16.83 -7.02 16.54
N SER A 596 -16.63 -7.56 17.74
CA SER A 596 -17.11 -6.96 18.98
C SER A 596 -15.96 -6.28 19.74
N LEU A 597 -16.29 -5.35 20.64
CA LEU A 597 -15.32 -4.73 21.54
C LEU A 597 -14.58 -5.78 22.40
N GLU A 598 -15.26 -6.88 22.72
CA GLU A 598 -14.70 -7.98 23.50
C GLU A 598 -13.70 -8.81 22.71
N ASP A 599 -13.89 -8.95 21.39
CA ASP A 599 -12.91 -9.57 20.51
C ASP A 599 -11.65 -8.71 20.41
N GLY A 600 -11.80 -7.39 20.32
CA GLY A 600 -10.69 -6.43 20.35
C GLY A 600 -9.89 -6.53 21.66
N LYS A 601 -10.56 -6.63 22.81
CA LYS A 601 -9.89 -6.84 24.11
C LYS A 601 -9.09 -8.15 24.15
N LYS A 602 -9.67 -9.25 23.63
CA LYS A 602 -8.98 -10.55 23.54
C LYS A 602 -7.75 -10.49 22.62
N GLU A 603 -7.84 -9.78 21.50
CA GLU A 603 -6.72 -9.59 20.55
C GLU A 603 -5.56 -8.86 21.24
N VAL A 604 -5.85 -7.76 21.95
CA VAL A 604 -4.84 -7.01 22.71
C VAL A 604 -4.20 -7.85 23.80
N ASP A 605 -5.01 -8.55 24.60
CA ASP A 605 -4.49 -9.38 25.69
C ASP A 605 -3.64 -10.55 25.16
N SER A 606 -3.89 -11.02 23.92
CA SER A 606 -3.04 -11.99 23.22
C SER A 606 -1.70 -11.37 22.81
N ILE A 607 -1.74 -10.18 22.20
CA ILE A 607 -0.56 -9.41 21.79
C ILE A 607 0.34 -9.10 22.99
N LEU A 608 -0.22 -8.62 24.11
CA LEU A 608 0.55 -8.26 25.30
C LEU A 608 1.19 -9.48 25.97
N ARG A 609 0.51 -10.63 26.02
CA ARG A 609 1.13 -11.89 26.47
C ARG A 609 2.29 -12.31 25.56
N THR A 610 2.11 -12.16 24.25
CA THR A 610 3.18 -12.46 23.28
C THR A 610 4.37 -11.50 23.44
N LEU A 611 4.11 -10.22 23.76
CA LEU A 611 5.15 -9.24 24.08
C LEU A 611 5.98 -9.64 25.29
N GLU A 612 5.36 -10.12 26.37
CA GLU A 612 6.07 -10.64 27.55
C GLU A 612 7.00 -11.82 27.16
N ASP A 613 6.52 -12.73 26.31
CA ASP A 613 7.32 -13.84 25.80
C ASP A 613 8.49 -13.38 24.93
N VAL A 614 8.28 -12.37 24.08
CA VAL A 614 9.33 -11.77 23.24
C VAL A 614 10.37 -11.07 24.13
N GLN A 615 9.95 -10.31 25.13
CA GLN A 615 10.84 -9.68 26.11
C GLN A 615 11.66 -10.72 26.88
N ALA A 616 11.05 -11.81 27.34
CA ALA A 616 11.74 -12.88 28.03
C ALA A 616 12.80 -13.57 27.14
N ARG A 617 12.47 -13.80 25.86
CA ARG A 617 13.41 -14.35 24.86
C ARG A 617 14.56 -13.39 24.54
N GLY A 618 14.25 -12.10 24.39
CA GLY A 618 15.22 -11.03 24.15
C GLY A 618 16.23 -10.88 25.28
N ARG A 619 15.74 -10.82 26.53
CA ARG A 619 16.60 -10.75 27.75
C ARG A 619 17.50 -11.98 27.89
N LYS A 620 17.01 -13.18 27.54
CA LYS A 620 17.82 -14.42 27.56
C LYS A 620 18.95 -14.41 26.52
N ARG A 621 18.77 -13.81 25.34
CA ARG A 621 19.85 -13.68 24.34
C ARG A 621 20.97 -12.75 24.79
N ILE A 622 20.67 -11.75 25.62
CA ILE A 622 21.66 -10.81 26.17
C ILE A 622 22.48 -11.46 27.29
N MET A 623 21.90 -12.38 28.07
CA MET A 623 22.60 -13.10 29.15
C MET A 623 23.55 -14.22 28.67
N ILE A 624 23.51 -14.58 27.37
CA ILE A 624 24.34 -15.64 26.76
C ILE A 624 25.41 -15.05 25.82
N GLY A 625 25.39 -13.73 25.58
CA GLY A 625 26.29 -13.01 24.67
C GLY A 625 27.60 -12.61 25.31
#